data_AF-A0A970CP08-F1
#
_entry.id   AF-A0A970CP08-F1
#
_cell.length_a   1.000
_cell.length_b   1.000
_cell.length_c   1.000
_cell.angle_alpha   90.00
_cell.angle_beta   90.00
_cell.angle_gamma   90.00
#
_symmetry.space_group_name_H-M   'P 1'
#
loop_
_entity.id
_entity.type
_entity.pdbx_description
1 polymer ?
#
loop_
_entity_poly.entity_id
_entity_poly.type
_entity_poly.pdbx_seq_one_letter_code
_entity_poly.pdbx_strand_id
1 'polypeptide(L)'
;MDDQGWGLRTMLGLCAILAFFLLLIVINIKSIFGGILYNSNTNDDKPGYTNQDYQQLESKLIDGAKKYIKEYYSDGIPEGVKLVFTVKDLQNKGFLEEINDPNNKNITCSGYINVEKESSMDKYYPYIKCGNKYGTKGYNKIFDD
;
A
#
# COMPACT_ATOMS: atom_id res chain seq x y z
N MET A 1 -11.19 -66.67 -2.11
CA MET A 1 -11.65 -65.29 -1.92
C MET A 1 -10.37 -64.49 -1.79
N ASP A 2 -9.93 -63.89 -2.89
CA ASP A 2 -8.66 -63.17 -2.94
C ASP A 2 -8.91 -61.71 -2.55
N ASP A 3 -8.60 -61.38 -1.30
CA ASP A 3 -8.58 -60.01 -0.79
C ASP A 3 -7.29 -59.32 -1.25
N GLN A 4 -7.28 -58.88 -2.51
CA GLN A 4 -6.19 -58.05 -3.02
C GLN A 4 -6.37 -56.61 -2.53
N GLY A 5 -5.51 -56.19 -1.60
CA GLY A 5 -5.53 -54.86 -1.00
C GLY A 5 -5.27 -53.73 -2.00
N TRP A 6 -6.32 -52.98 -2.34
CA TRP A 6 -6.26 -51.77 -3.17
C TRP A 6 -5.91 -50.49 -2.36
N GLY A 7 -5.48 -50.61 -1.11
CA GLY A 7 -5.38 -49.48 -0.19
C GLY A 7 -4.24 -48.49 -0.51
N LEU A 8 -3.02 -48.98 -0.72
CA LEU A 8 -1.84 -48.11 -0.76
C LEU A 8 -1.72 -47.31 -2.07
N ARG A 9 -1.97 -47.96 -3.21
CA ARG A 9 -1.90 -47.32 -4.53
C ARG A 9 -3.02 -46.30 -4.73
N THR A 10 -4.22 -46.62 -4.25
CA THR A 10 -5.38 -45.72 -4.31
C THR A 10 -5.19 -44.51 -3.39
N MET A 11 -4.64 -44.72 -2.18
CA MET A 11 -4.30 -43.63 -1.27
C MET A 11 -3.22 -42.70 -1.85
N LEU A 12 -2.16 -43.25 -2.46
CA LEU A 12 -1.11 -42.47 -3.10
C LEU A 12 -1.65 -41.64 -4.28
N GLY A 13 -2.56 -42.22 -5.07
CA GLY A 13 -3.23 -41.54 -6.17
C GLY A 13 -4.07 -40.35 -5.70
N LEU A 14 -4.86 -40.52 -4.64
CA LEU A 14 -5.67 -39.44 -4.07
C LEU A 14 -4.81 -38.30 -3.50
N CYS A 15 -3.69 -38.62 -2.85
CA CYS A 15 -2.74 -37.63 -2.36
C CYS A 15 -2.10 -36.82 -3.51
N ALA A 16 -1.74 -37.47 -4.62
CA ALA A 16 -1.17 -36.81 -5.80
C ALA A 16 -2.19 -35.85 -6.46
N ILE A 17 -3.46 -36.26 -6.54
CA ILE A 17 -4.54 -35.43 -7.09
C ILE A 17 -4.75 -34.18 -6.21
N LEU A 18 -4.75 -34.33 -4.88
CA LEU A 18 -4.91 -33.21 -3.95
C LEU A 18 -3.74 -32.21 -4.07
N ALA A 19 -2.50 -32.71 -4.14
CA ALA A 19 -1.32 -31.86 -4.34
C ALA A 19 -1.37 -31.08 -5.66
N PHE A 20 -1.90 -31.68 -6.73
CA PHE A 20 -2.08 -31.02 -8.02
C PHE A 20 -3.09 -29.86 -7.94
N PHE A 21 -4.22 -30.05 -7.26
CA PHE A 21 -5.20 -28.97 -7.05
C PHE A 21 -4.62 -27.82 -6.23
N LEU A 22 -3.78 -28.09 -5.23
CA LEU A 22 -3.10 -27.04 -4.45
C LEU A 22 -2.13 -26.21 -5.31
N LEU A 23 -1.39 -26.84 -6.21
CA LEU A 23 -0.50 -26.13 -7.14
C LEU A 23 -1.27 -25.23 -8.10
N LEU A 24 -2.42 -25.69 -8.61
CA LEU A 24 -3.28 -24.87 -9.47
C LEU A 24 -3.77 -23.62 -8.73
N ILE A 25 -4.15 -23.73 -7.45
CA ILE A 25 -4.56 -22.57 -6.65
C ILE A 25 -3.42 -21.55 -6.52
N VAL A 26 -2.19 -21.99 -6.22
CA VAL A 26 -1.02 -21.10 -6.09
C VAL A 26 -0.69 -20.38 -7.41
N ILE A 27 -0.80 -21.08 -8.54
CA ILE A 27 -0.56 -20.49 -9.86
C ILE A 27 -1.63 -19.45 -10.21
N ASN A 28 -2.92 -19.76 -9.95
CA ASN A 28 -4.03 -18.86 -10.26
C ASN A 28 -4.09 -17.64 -9.33
N ILE A 29 -3.62 -17.73 -8.07
CA ILE A 29 -3.50 -16.57 -7.18
C ILE A 29 -2.54 -15.52 -7.76
N LYS A 30 -1.42 -15.93 -8.38
CA LYS A 30 -0.48 -14.98 -9.01
C LYS A 30 -1.13 -14.19 -10.16
N SER A 31 -2.02 -14.82 -10.93
CA SER A 31 -2.76 -14.17 -12.02
C SER A 31 -3.87 -13.26 -11.51
N ILE A 32 -4.56 -13.63 -10.44
CA ILE A 32 -5.64 -12.81 -9.84
C ILE A 32 -5.06 -11.58 -9.13
N PHE A 33 -3.99 -11.74 -8.34
CA PHE A 33 -3.35 -10.62 -7.65
C PHE A 33 -2.59 -9.70 -8.63
N GLY A 34 -2.03 -10.25 -9.70
CA GLY A 34 -1.42 -9.46 -10.79
C GLY A 34 -2.44 -8.78 -11.70
N GLY A 35 -3.62 -9.39 -11.95
CA GLY A 35 -4.64 -8.89 -12.86
C GLY A 35 -5.63 -7.90 -12.24
N ILE A 36 -5.93 -7.98 -10.94
CA ILE A 36 -6.78 -6.99 -10.24
C ILE A 36 -6.02 -5.68 -9.99
N LEU A 37 -4.68 -5.72 -9.87
CA LEU A 37 -3.83 -4.52 -9.85
C LEU A 37 -3.52 -3.96 -11.26
N TYR A 38 -3.85 -4.72 -12.32
CA TYR A 38 -3.63 -4.31 -13.71
C TYR A 38 -4.97 -4.16 -14.44
N ASN A 39 -5.78 -3.22 -13.96
CA ASN A 39 -6.89 -2.71 -14.75
C ASN A 39 -7.00 -1.20 -14.57
N SER A 40 -6.31 -0.46 -15.45
CA SER A 40 -6.67 0.91 -15.75
C SER A 40 -6.93 0.98 -17.25
N ASN A 41 -8.19 0.76 -17.63
CA ASN A 41 -8.71 1.27 -18.89
C ASN A 41 -8.67 2.80 -18.85
N THR A 42 -7.68 3.39 -19.50
CA THR A 42 -7.75 4.80 -19.92
C THR A 42 -7.09 4.93 -21.29
N ASN A 43 -7.93 4.97 -22.32
CA ASN A 43 -7.53 5.57 -23.60
C ASN A 43 -7.41 7.08 -23.36
N ASP A 44 -6.19 7.60 -23.27
CA ASP A 44 -5.89 9.01 -23.53
C ASP A 44 -4.39 9.16 -23.83
N ASP A 45 -4.07 9.41 -25.09
CA ASP A 45 -2.72 9.60 -25.61
C ASP A 45 -2.09 10.90 -25.09
N LYS A 46 -1.30 10.80 -24.02
CA LYS A 46 -0.14 11.66 -23.66
C LYS A 46 0.83 10.79 -22.84
N PRO A 47 2.17 11.04 -22.83
CA PRO A 47 3.13 10.12 -22.21
C PRO A 47 2.67 9.75 -20.78
N GLY A 48 2.20 8.52 -20.64
CA GLY A 48 1.18 8.16 -19.66
C GLY A 48 1.78 7.70 -18.34
N TYR A 49 1.78 8.60 -17.36
CA TYR A 49 2.09 8.29 -15.96
C TYR A 49 0.83 7.81 -15.25
N THR A 50 0.98 6.94 -14.26
CA THR A 50 -0.14 6.17 -13.71
C THR A 50 -0.48 6.62 -12.29
N ASN A 51 -1.67 6.26 -11.78
CA ASN A 51 -2.01 6.40 -10.36
C ASN A 51 -0.95 5.77 -9.44
N GLN A 52 -0.18 4.79 -9.93
CA GLN A 52 0.86 4.10 -9.18
C GLN A 52 2.01 5.05 -8.78
N ASP A 53 2.33 6.07 -9.59
CA ASP A 53 3.43 6.99 -9.30
C ASP A 53 3.10 7.89 -8.10
N TYR A 54 1.85 8.35 -8.02
CA TYR A 54 1.37 9.12 -6.86
C TYR A 54 1.19 8.24 -5.62
N GLN A 55 0.80 6.97 -5.77
CA GLN A 55 0.79 6.00 -4.66
C GLN A 55 2.19 5.79 -4.07
N GLN A 56 3.26 5.86 -4.88
CA GLN A 56 4.62 5.81 -4.35
C GLN A 56 4.95 7.03 -3.49
N LEU A 57 4.45 8.23 -3.84
CA LEU A 57 4.62 9.41 -2.99
C LEU A 57 3.89 9.24 -1.65
N GLU A 58 2.67 8.71 -1.69
CA GLU A 58 1.90 8.39 -0.48
C GLU A 58 2.65 7.36 0.39
N SER A 59 3.25 6.33 -0.21
CA SER A 59 4.09 5.37 0.51
C SER A 59 5.31 6.01 1.16
N LYS A 60 6.00 6.94 0.46
CA LYS A 60 7.14 7.68 1.05
C LYS A 60 6.70 8.50 2.26
N LEU A 61 5.55 9.14 2.18
CA LEU A 61 4.98 9.89 3.30
C LEU A 61 4.66 8.98 4.50
N ILE A 62 4.08 7.81 4.24
CA ILE A 62 3.84 6.78 5.29
C ILE A 62 5.16 6.36 5.94
N ASP A 63 6.20 6.08 5.15
CA ASP A 63 7.48 5.63 5.67
C ASP A 63 8.17 6.71 6.52
N GLY A 64 8.10 7.97 6.10
CA GLY A 64 8.58 9.11 6.89
C GLY A 64 7.84 9.26 8.21
N ALA A 65 6.50 9.14 8.19
CA ALA A 65 5.69 9.20 9.40
C ALA A 65 5.98 8.05 10.37
N LYS A 66 6.14 6.82 9.86
CA LYS A 66 6.53 5.65 10.66
C LYS A 66 7.86 5.87 11.37
N LYS A 67 8.86 6.43 10.67
CA LYS A 67 10.16 6.76 11.27
C LYS A 67 10.00 7.79 12.38
N TYR A 68 9.24 8.86 12.12
CA TYR A 68 8.96 9.90 13.11
C TYR A 68 8.27 9.36 14.36
N ILE A 69 7.21 8.56 14.19
CA ILE A 69 6.49 7.94 15.31
C ILE A 69 7.40 7.01 16.10
N LYS A 70 8.19 6.17 15.43
CA LYS A 70 9.14 5.28 16.10
C LYS A 70 10.15 6.03 16.97
N GLU A 71 10.57 7.23 16.56
CA GLU A 71 11.56 8.03 17.28
C GLU A 71 10.95 8.84 18.43
N TYR A 72 9.78 9.44 18.25
CA TYR A 72 9.18 10.37 19.22
C TYR A 72 8.02 9.79 20.04
N TYR A 73 7.48 8.66 19.62
CA TYR A 73 6.36 7.95 20.25
C TYR A 73 6.74 6.48 20.44
N SER A 74 7.85 6.24 21.14
CA SER A 74 8.39 4.89 21.39
C SER A 74 7.39 3.95 22.10
N ASP A 75 6.51 4.53 22.93
CA ASP A 75 5.44 3.80 23.64
C ASP A 75 4.17 3.62 22.80
N GLY A 76 4.21 4.06 21.54
CA GLY A 76 3.12 4.05 20.58
C GLY A 76 2.21 5.27 20.67
N ILE A 77 1.25 5.33 19.76
CA ILE A 77 0.20 6.35 19.75
C ILE A 77 -0.88 5.95 20.77
N PRO A 78 -1.40 6.88 21.62
CA PRO A 78 -2.50 6.57 22.51
C PRO A 78 -3.79 6.21 21.75
N GLU A 79 -4.60 5.31 22.30
CA GLU A 79 -5.90 4.99 21.71
C GLU A 79 -6.85 6.19 21.72
N GLY A 80 -7.62 6.34 20.64
CA GLY A 80 -8.53 7.48 20.47
C GLY A 80 -7.84 8.81 20.13
N VAL A 81 -6.50 8.84 20.04
CA VAL A 81 -5.75 10.02 19.60
C VAL A 81 -5.49 9.94 18.10
N LYS A 82 -5.77 11.05 17.42
CA LYS A 82 -5.44 11.25 16.02
C LYS A 82 -4.31 12.27 15.91
N LEU A 83 -3.20 11.83 15.35
CA LEU A 83 -2.05 12.68 15.07
C LEU A 83 -2.06 13.09 13.60
N VAL A 84 -1.62 14.31 13.33
CA VAL A 84 -1.49 14.85 11.98
C VAL A 84 -0.07 15.35 11.81
N PHE A 85 0.59 14.92 10.74
CA PHE A 85 1.92 15.40 10.39
C PHE A 85 1.93 15.91 8.96
N THR A 86 2.43 17.12 8.75
CA THR A 86 2.56 17.67 7.39
C THR A 86 3.82 17.12 6.72
N VAL A 87 3.83 17.12 5.38
CA VAL A 87 5.02 16.83 4.57
C VAL A 87 6.17 17.75 5.00
N LYS A 88 5.86 19.03 5.21
CA LYS A 88 6.83 20.05 5.63
C LYS A 88 7.43 19.75 7.00
N ASP A 89 6.63 19.33 7.98
CA ASP A 89 7.12 18.97 9.31
C ASP A 89 8.09 17.79 9.24
N LEU A 90 7.72 16.74 8.50
CA LEU A 90 8.55 15.55 8.35
C LEU A 90 9.85 15.85 7.59
N GLN A 91 9.81 16.76 6.60
CA GLN A 91 10.99 17.23 5.89
C GLN A 91 11.92 18.06 6.78
N ASN A 92 11.38 19.03 7.51
CA ASN A 92 12.14 19.87 8.43
C ASN A 92 12.84 19.06 9.52
N LYS A 93 12.21 17.95 9.93
CA LYS A 93 12.74 17.03 10.94
C LYS A 93 13.63 15.93 10.35
N GLY A 94 13.81 15.87 9.02
CA GLY A 94 14.70 14.93 8.35
C GLY A 94 14.14 13.50 8.18
N PHE A 95 12.83 13.30 8.38
CA PHE A 95 12.17 12.00 8.21
C PHE A 95 11.65 11.75 6.80
N LEU A 96 11.54 12.80 5.99
CA LEU A 96 11.03 12.74 4.63
C LEU A 96 11.91 13.62 3.72
N GLU A 97 12.23 13.11 2.54
CA GLU A 97 12.90 13.91 1.51
C GLU A 97 11.91 14.80 0.76
N GLU A 98 12.40 15.71 -0.08
CA GLU A 98 11.52 16.47 -0.97
C GLU A 98 10.69 15.54 -1.86
N ILE A 99 9.39 15.80 -1.91
CA ILE A 99 8.46 15.10 -2.79
C ILE A 99 7.96 16.07 -3.86
N ASN A 100 8.18 15.71 -5.11
CA ASN A 100 7.79 16.51 -6.27
C ASN A 100 6.88 15.70 -7.18
N ASP A 101 6.12 16.38 -8.02
CA ASP A 101 5.18 15.77 -8.94
C ASP A 101 5.93 14.81 -9.89
N PRO A 102 5.51 13.54 -10.03
CA PRO A 102 6.18 12.59 -10.92
C PRO A 102 6.18 13.06 -12.39
N ASN A 103 5.16 13.84 -12.78
CA ASN A 103 5.00 14.42 -14.12
C ASN A 103 5.81 15.71 -14.31
N ASN A 104 6.20 16.38 -13.23
CA ASN A 104 6.98 17.60 -13.29
C ASN A 104 7.73 17.86 -11.98
N LYS A 105 9.03 17.54 -11.97
CA LYS A 105 9.88 17.72 -10.78
C LYS A 105 10.00 19.17 -10.28
N ASN A 106 9.61 20.16 -11.09
CA ASN A 106 9.57 21.56 -10.67
C ASN A 106 8.30 21.92 -9.87
N ILE A 107 7.32 21.01 -9.78
CA ILE A 107 6.11 21.17 -8.98
C ILE A 107 6.32 20.40 -7.68
N THR A 108 6.49 21.12 -6.59
CA THR A 108 6.54 20.52 -5.25
C THR A 108 5.17 20.04 -4.83
N CYS A 109 5.13 18.87 -4.20
CA CYS A 109 3.92 18.33 -3.61
C CYS A 109 3.85 18.73 -2.13
N SER A 110 2.67 19.15 -1.69
CA SER A 110 2.33 19.36 -0.28
C SER A 110 1.40 18.24 0.20
N GLY A 111 1.11 18.20 1.49
CA GLY A 111 0.29 17.13 2.04
C GLY A 111 0.46 16.93 3.53
N TYR A 112 -0.35 16.00 4.03
CA TYR A 112 -0.33 15.59 5.42
C TYR A 112 -0.68 14.12 5.54
N ILE A 113 -0.43 13.56 6.70
CA ILE A 113 -0.80 12.20 7.04
C ILE A 113 -1.49 12.17 8.39
N ASN A 114 -2.66 11.55 8.40
CA ASN A 114 -3.36 11.24 9.64
C ASN A 114 -2.90 9.88 10.14
N VAL A 115 -2.57 9.81 11.42
CA VAL A 115 -2.22 8.55 12.09
C VAL A 115 -3.10 8.36 13.30
N GLU A 116 -3.72 7.20 13.41
CA GLU A 116 -4.59 6.83 14.52
C GLU A 116 -4.37 5.36 14.88
N LYS A 117 -4.54 5.03 16.16
CA LYS A 117 -4.44 3.66 16.64
C LYS A 117 -5.80 2.98 16.57
N GLU A 118 -5.87 1.88 15.83
CA GLU A 118 -7.08 1.05 15.71
C GLU A 118 -6.75 -0.41 16.02
N SER A 119 -7.40 -0.98 17.05
CA SER A 119 -7.29 -2.40 17.41
C SER A 119 -5.83 -2.89 17.50
N SER A 120 -4.99 -2.15 18.23
CA SER A 120 -3.56 -2.43 18.43
C SER A 120 -2.63 -2.21 17.22
N MET A 121 -3.13 -1.68 16.10
CA MET A 121 -2.31 -1.31 14.95
C MET A 121 -2.44 0.17 14.62
N ASP A 122 -1.33 0.80 14.26
CA ASP A 122 -1.35 2.18 13.77
C ASP A 122 -1.82 2.18 12.31
N LYS A 123 -2.86 2.96 12.02
CA LYS A 123 -3.35 3.20 10.66
C LYS A 123 -2.86 4.55 10.15
N TYR A 124 -2.50 4.56 8.87
CA TYR A 124 -1.84 5.67 8.20
C TYR A 124 -2.67 6.08 6.99
N TYR A 125 -3.12 7.33 6.97
CA TYR A 125 -3.93 7.89 5.88
C TYR A 125 -3.19 9.07 5.26
N PRO A 126 -2.36 8.84 4.22
CA PRO A 126 -1.64 9.89 3.54
C PRO A 126 -2.58 10.69 2.62
N TYR A 127 -2.34 11.99 2.53
CA TYR A 127 -3.01 12.88 1.60
C TYR A 127 -1.98 13.81 0.96
N ILE A 128 -1.82 13.71 -0.35
CA ILE A 128 -0.84 14.49 -1.12
C ILE A 128 -1.56 15.34 -2.14
N LYS A 129 -1.03 16.54 -2.38
CA LYS A 129 -1.46 17.44 -3.43
C LYS A 129 -0.25 17.96 -4.19
N CYS A 130 -0.28 17.84 -5.52
CA CYS A 130 0.79 18.32 -6.39
C CYS A 130 0.23 19.36 -7.35
N GLY A 131 0.48 20.64 -7.05
CA GLY A 131 -0.08 21.78 -7.77
C GLY A 131 -1.61 21.70 -7.92
N ASN A 132 -2.12 21.90 -9.14
CA ASN A 132 -3.54 21.80 -9.48
C ASN A 132 -3.89 20.50 -10.22
N LYS A 133 -2.91 19.61 -10.43
CA LYS A 133 -3.07 18.43 -11.30
C LYS A 133 -3.45 17.18 -10.53
N TYR A 134 -2.98 17.05 -9.29
CA TYR A 134 -3.23 15.88 -8.47
C TYR A 134 -3.58 16.27 -7.03
N GLY A 135 -4.53 15.54 -6.45
CA GLY A 135 -4.88 15.59 -5.05
C GLY A 135 -5.50 14.28 -4.61
N THR A 136 -5.00 13.70 -3.51
CA THR A 136 -5.59 12.51 -2.90
C THR A 136 -7.05 12.78 -2.53
N LYS A 137 -7.94 11.82 -2.79
CA LYS A 137 -9.36 11.95 -2.48
C LYS A 137 -9.55 12.16 -0.97
N GLY A 138 -10.30 13.20 -0.59
CA GLY A 138 -10.53 13.55 0.80
C GLY A 138 -9.46 14.43 1.42
N TYR A 139 -8.47 14.89 0.64
CA TYR A 139 -7.54 15.93 1.05
C TYR A 139 -8.29 17.19 1.51
N ASN A 140 -7.91 17.70 2.68
CA ASN A 140 -8.43 18.94 3.24
C ASN A 140 -7.27 19.88 3.58
N LYS A 141 -7.28 21.06 2.96
CA LYS A 141 -6.23 22.08 3.09
C LYS A 141 -5.99 22.53 4.54
N ILE A 142 -7.01 22.46 5.41
CA ILE A 142 -6.89 22.86 6.83
C ILE A 142 -5.81 22.05 7.57
N PHE A 143 -5.49 20.84 7.11
CA PHE A 143 -4.45 20.00 7.70
C PHE A 143 -3.08 20.14 7.02
N ASP A 144 -2.94 21.00 6.01
CA ASP A 144 -1.74 21.21 5.17
C ASP A 144 -1.31 22.69 5.17
N ASP A 145 -1.28 23.30 6.36
CA ASP A 145 -0.81 24.67 6.59
C ASP A 145 0.58 24.70 7.26
#